data_AF-A0A3D3IUL3-F1
#
_entry.id   AF-A0A3D3IUL3-F1
#
_cell.length_a   1.000
_cell.length_b   1.000
_cell.length_c   1.000
_cell.angle_alpha   90.00
_cell.angle_beta   90.00
_cell.angle_gamma   90.00
#
_symmetry.space_group_name_H-M   'P 1'
#
loop_
_entity.id
_entity.type
_entity.pdbx_description
1 polymer ?
#
loop_
_entity_poly.entity_id
_entity_poly.type
_entity_poly.pdbx_seq_one_letter_code
_entity_poly.pdbx_strand_id
1 'polypeptide(L)' 'SDNSAILDILLSRAVRSNASDIHIEPRSHSFTVFFRLLGVRQIVHEGSLEQFGVMAAQIKDR' A
#
# COMPACT_ATOMS: atom_id res chain seq x y z
N SER A 1 -3.37 -6.84 -15.36
CA SER A 1 -2.38 -5.75 -15.38
C SER A 1 -1.59 -5.80 -14.10
N ASP A 2 -0.27 -5.55 -14.14
CA ASP A 2 0.63 -5.63 -12.97
C ASP A 2 0.13 -4.87 -11.73
N ASN A 3 -0.64 -3.80 -11.93
CA ASN A 3 -1.24 -3.00 -10.86
C ASN A 3 -2.22 -3.79 -9.97
N SER A 4 -2.88 -4.82 -10.46
CA SER A 4 -3.83 -5.60 -9.65
C SER A 4 -3.14 -6.47 -8.60
N ALA A 5 -1.88 -6.87 -8.83
CA ALA A 5 -1.12 -7.75 -7.94
C ALA A 5 -0.44 -6.99 -6.80
N ILE A 6 -0.31 -5.65 -6.89
CA ILE A 6 0.47 -4.88 -5.92
C ILE A 6 -0.14 -4.93 -4.52
N LEU A 7 -1.48 -4.92 -4.40
CA LEU A 7 -2.15 -5.00 -3.11
C LEU A 7 -1.86 -6.33 -2.40
N ASP A 8 -1.93 -7.43 -3.14
CA ASP A 8 -1.63 -8.76 -2.58
C ASP A 8 -0.15 -8.89 -2.18
N ILE A 9 0.76 -8.31 -2.98
CA ILE A 9 2.19 -8.24 -2.64
C ILE A 9 2.40 -7.43 -1.35
N LEU A 10 1.74 -6.28 -1.21
CA LEU A 10 1.84 -5.42 -0.03
C LEU A 10 1.27 -6.11 1.21
N LEU A 11 0.10 -6.74 1.12
CA LEU A 11 -0.48 -7.52 2.22
C LEU A 11 0.45 -8.67 2.65
N SER A 12 0.96 -9.42 1.68
CA SER A 12 1.91 -10.52 1.93
C SER A 12 3.20 -10.04 2.60
N ARG A 13 3.72 -8.88 2.18
CA ARG A 13 4.90 -8.25 2.81
C ARG A 13 4.60 -7.73 4.22
N ALA A 14 3.43 -7.15 4.45
CA ALA A 14 3.01 -6.64 5.76
C ALA A 14 2.95 -7.77 6.80
N VAL A 15 2.35 -8.91 6.44
CA VAL A 15 2.32 -10.11 7.30
C VAL A 15 3.74 -10.61 7.60
N ARG A 16 4.59 -10.78 6.58
CA ARG A 16 5.97 -11.26 6.78
C ARG A 16 6.84 -10.31 7.62
N SER A 17 6.56 -9.00 7.56
CA SER A 17 7.29 -7.99 8.33
C SER A 17 6.69 -7.73 9.71
N ASN A 18 5.58 -8.40 10.06
CA ASN A 18 4.83 -8.16 11.29
C ASN A 18 4.41 -6.68 11.44
N ALA A 19 3.96 -6.07 10.34
CA ALA A 19 3.43 -4.71 10.35
C ALA A 19 2.09 -4.65 11.08
N SER A 20 1.96 -3.70 12.00
CA SER A 20 0.70 -3.47 12.73
C SER A 20 -0.34 -2.76 11.87
N ASP A 21 0.12 -1.87 10.98
CA ASP A 21 -0.72 -1.04 10.13
C ASP A 21 -0.10 -0.90 8.74
N ILE A 22 -0.97 -0.80 7.73
CA ILE A 22 -0.62 -0.36 6.38
C ILE A 22 -1.31 0.98 6.15
N HIS A 23 -0.54 2.04 5.94
CA HIS A 23 -1.06 3.35 5.56
C HIS A 23 -0.85 3.54 4.06
N ILE A 24 -1.89 3.95 3.34
CA ILE A 24 -1.83 4.30 1.92
C ILE A 24 -2.26 5.76 1.81
N GLU A 25 -1.30 6.64 1.54
CA GLU A 25 -1.51 8.09 1.62
C GLU A 25 -1.34 8.73 0.23
N PRO A 26 -2.39 9.33 -0.35
CA PRO A 26 -2.26 10.07 -1.60
C PRO A 26 -1.46 11.36 -1.41
N ARG A 27 -0.71 11.73 -2.43
CA ARG A 27 0.04 12.99 -2.58
C ARG A 27 -0.43 13.71 -3.84
N SER A 28 0.17 14.87 -4.14
CA SER A 28 -0.24 15.70 -5.29
C SER A 28 -0.14 14.97 -6.65
N HIS A 29 0.86 14.12 -6.85
CA HIS A 29 1.10 13.43 -8.13
C HIS A 29 1.40 11.93 -7.97
N SER A 30 1.28 11.40 -6.76
CA SER A 30 1.65 10.03 -6.41
C SER A 30 0.88 9.58 -5.17
N PHE A 31 1.14 8.37 -4.70
CA PHE A 31 0.80 7.96 -3.35
C PHE A 31 1.98 7.24 -2.72
N THR A 32 1.99 7.17 -1.40
CA THR A 32 3.02 6.47 -0.63
C THR A 32 2.35 5.45 0.28
N VAL A 33 2.92 4.24 0.32
CA VAL A 33 2.52 3.21 1.28
C VAL A 33 3.54 3.16 2.40
N PHE A 34 3.05 3.17 3.63
CA PHE A 34 3.86 2.97 4.82
C PHE A 34 3.44 1.70 5.55
N PHE A 35 4.41 0.95 6.06
CA PHE A 35 4.16 -0.02 7.12
C PHE A 35 4.51 0.59 8.47
N ARG A 36 3.69 0.31 9.48
CA ARG A 36 4.06 0.57 10.88
C ARG A 36 4.74 -0.67 11.47
N LEU A 37 6.02 -0.53 11.79
CA LEU A 37 6.83 -1.56 12.42
C LEU A 37 7.31 -1.05 13.77
N LEU A 38 6.91 -1.72 14.86
CA LEU A 38 7.27 -1.34 16.23
C LEU A 38 7.02 0.15 16.54
N GLY A 39 5.89 0.69 16.05
CA GLY A 39 5.51 2.09 16.22
C GLY A 39 6.11 3.07 15.20
N VAL A 40 7.05 2.63 14.35
CA VAL A 40 7.72 3.49 13.36
C VAL A 40 7.13 3.28 11.97
N ARG A 41 6.81 4.36 11.27
CA ARG A 41 6.36 4.31 9.87
C ARG A 41 7.56 4.23 8.92
N GLN A 42 7.54 3.25 8.02
CA GLN A 42 8.56 3.05 6.99
C GLN A 42 7.91 3.04 5.60
N ILE A 43 8.49 3.77 4.65
CA ILE A 43 8.04 3.75 3.25
C ILE A 43 8.36 2.38 2.64
N VAL A 44 7.36 1.76 2.02
CA VAL A 44 7.51 0.43 1.39
C VAL A 44 7.12 0.38 -0.08
N HIS A 45 6.45 1.44 -0.55
CA HIS A 45 6.06 1.63 -1.95
C HIS A 45 5.73 3.10 -2.22
N GLU A 46 6.06 3.57 -3.43
CA GLU A 46 5.53 4.80 -4.00
C GLU A 46 5.00 4.49 -5.40
N GLY A 47 3.86 5.05 -5.77
CA GLY A 47 3.21 4.75 -7.05
C GLY A 47 2.41 5.91 -7.61
N SER A 48 1.84 5.71 -8.81
CA SER A 48 1.04 6.71 -9.50
C SER A 48 -0.39 6.81 -8.95
N LEU A 49 -1.08 7.93 -9.19
CA LEU A 49 -2.49 8.09 -8.81
C LEU A 49 -3.42 7.12 -9.55
N GLU A 50 -3.05 6.68 -10.76
CA GLU A 50 -3.78 5.62 -11.48
C GLU A 50 -3.73 4.31 -10.70
N GLN A 51 -2.53 3.89 -10.27
CA GLN A 51 -2.35 2.69 -9.45
C GLN A 51 -3.06 2.83 -8.10
N PHE A 52 -3.04 4.02 -7.49
CA PHE A 52 -3.82 4.31 -6.27
C PHE A 52 -5.31 4.07 -6.49
N GLY A 53 -5.88 4.53 -7.61
CA GLY A 53 -7.29 4.33 -7.94
C GLY A 53 -7.65 2.85 -8.03
N VAL A 54 -6.81 2.05 -8.68
CA VAL A 54 -6.98 0.58 -8.75
C VAL A 54 -6.94 -0.05 -7.35
N MET A 55 -5.93 0.29 -6.54
CA MET A 55 -5.81 -0.23 -5.18
C MET A 55 -7.00 0.15 -4.30
N ALA A 56 -7.46 1.41 -4.38
CA ALA A 56 -8.57 1.89 -3.58
C ALA A 56 -9.88 1.18 -3.95
N ALA A 57 -10.11 0.86 -5.23
CA ALA A 57 -11.24 0.04 -5.66
C ALA A 57 -11.13 -1.38 -5.09
N GLN A 58 -9.97 -2.03 -5.25
CA GLN A 58 -9.75 -3.39 -4.74
C GLN A 58 -9.92 -3.53 -3.22
N ILE A 59 -9.57 -2.49 -2.45
CA ILE A 59 -9.76 -2.47 -0.99
C ILE A 59 -11.25 -2.35 -0.63
N LYS A 60 -12.03 -1.58 -1.40
CA LYS A 60 -13.46 -1.36 -1.15
C LYS A 60 -14.34 -2.53 -1.57
N ASP A 61 -13.89 -3.31 -2.55
CA ASP A 61 -14.62 -4.46 -3.08
C ASP A 61 -14.44 -5.75 -2.24
N ARG A 62 -13.56 -5.72 -1.22
CA ARG A 62 -13.34 -6.82 -0.27
C ARG A 62 -14.11 -6.58 1.03
#